data_AF-X1DC08-F1
#
_entry.id   AF-X1DC08-F1
#
_cell.length_a   1.000
_cell.length_b   1.000
_cell.length_c   1.000
_cell.angle_alpha   90.00
_cell.angle_beta   90.00
_cell.angle_gamma   90.00
#
_symmetry.space_group_name_H-M   'P 1'
#
loop_
_entity.id
_entity.type
_entity.pdbx_description
1 polymer ?
#
loop_
_entity_poly.entity_id
_entity_poly.type
_entity_poly.pdbx_seq_one_letter_code
_entity_poly.pdbx_strand_id
1 'polypeptide(L)' 'MRAISIKSPWWQKILSGEKTIETRTWRTKYRGDILICASKPTGRAVAIA' A
#
# COMPACT_ATOMS: atom_id res chain seq x y z
N MET A 1 7.33 15.89 -3.25
CA MET A 1 7.30 14.44 -2.99
C MET A 1 5.85 13.96 -3.04
N ARG A 2 5.54 12.83 -3.70
CA ARG A 2 4.19 12.24 -3.73
C ARG A 2 4.19 10.94 -2.93
N ALA A 3 3.05 10.63 -2.31
CA ALA A 3 2.86 9.40 -1.56
C ALA A 3 1.49 8.80 -1.86
N ILE A 4 1.37 7.49 -1.74
CA ILE A 4 0.09 6.77 -1.80
C ILE A 4 -0.07 5.89 -0.57
N SER A 5 -1.25 5.96 0.05
CA SER A 5 -1.57 5.05 1.15
C SER A 5 -2.02 3.69 0.60
N ILE A 6 -1.48 2.61 1.18
CA ILE A 6 -1.79 1.23 0.79
C ILE A 6 -2.14 0.43 2.05
N LYS A 7 -3.29 -0.23 2.02
CA LYS A 7 -3.78 -1.05 3.14
C LYS A 7 -3.03 -2.38 3.23
N SER A 8 -2.90 -2.90 4.46
CA SER A 8 -2.48 -4.29 4.68
C SER A 8 -3.53 -5.25 4.12
N PRO A 9 -3.14 -6.39 3.51
CA PRO A 9 -1.79 -6.93 3.34
C PRO A 9 -1.06 -6.47 2.05
N TRP A 10 -1.66 -5.56 1.28
CA TRP A 10 -1.20 -5.26 -0.09
C TRP A 10 0.14 -4.54 -0.16
N TRP A 11 0.46 -3.68 0.82
CA TRP A 11 1.75 -3.00 0.84
C TRP A 11 2.92 -3.98 0.95
N GLN A 12 2.73 -5.09 1.68
CA GLN A 12 3.75 -6.13 1.85
C GLN A 12 4.05 -6.83 0.52
N LYS A 13 2.99 -7.12 -0.25
CA LYS A 13 3.12 -7.76 -1.57
C LYS A 13 3.83 -6.86 -2.59
N ILE A 14 3.68 -5.54 -2.47
CA ILE A 14 4.40 -4.60 -3.34
C ILE A 14 5.88 -4.58 -2.97
N LEU A 15 6.21 -4.54 -1.66
CA LEU A 15 7.60 -4.60 -1.20
C LEU A 15 8.29 -5.92 -1.53
N SER A 16 7.58 -7.05 -1.48
CA SER A 16 8.12 -8.36 -1.88
C SER A 16 8.25 -8.53 -3.40
N GLY A 17 7.70 -7.60 -4.18
CA GLY A 17 7.66 -7.68 -5.64
C GLY A 17 6.58 -8.62 -6.21
N GLU A 18 5.82 -9.32 -5.38
CA GLU A 18 4.72 -10.20 -5.81
C GLU A 18 3.59 -9.41 -6.49
N LYS A 19 3.35 -8.18 -6.03
CA LYS A 19 2.32 -7.28 -6.57
C LYS A 19 2.98 -6.12 -7.30
N THR A 20 2.95 -6.18 -8.63
CA THR A 20 3.52 -5.16 -9.52
C THR A 20 2.50 -4.13 -10.01
N ILE A 21 1.19 -4.43 -9.90
CA ILE A 21 0.10 -3.55 -10.36
C ILE A 21 -0.74 -3.12 -9.16
N GLU A 22 -0.87 -1.81 -8.94
CA GLU A 22 -1.78 -1.25 -7.94
C GLU A 22 -3.07 -0.70 -8.59
N THR A 23 -4.22 -1.14 -8.07
CA THR A 23 -5.54 -0.78 -8.61
C THR A 23 -6.26 0.23 -7.72
N ARG A 24 -6.94 1.20 -8.34
CA ARG A 24 -7.69 2.28 -7.68
C ARG A 24 -8.90 2.64 -8.54
N THR A 25 -9.92 3.24 -7.91
CA THR A 25 -11.13 3.72 -8.59
C THR A 25 -10.92 5.02 -9.38
N TRP A 26 -9.79 5.68 -9.18
CA TRP A 26 -9.43 6.94 -9.83
C TRP A 26 -8.14 6.78 -10.63
N ARG A 27 -7.99 7.60 -11.67
CA ARG A 27 -6.81 7.64 -12.54
C ARG A 27 -5.81 8.68 -12.04
N THR A 28 -4.53 8.43 -12.30
CA THR A 28 -3.44 9.41 -12.09
C THR A 28 -2.53 9.51 -13.30
N LYS A 29 -2.14 10.74 -13.64
CA LYS A 29 -1.14 11.03 -14.69
C LYS A 29 0.30 10.97 -14.17
N TYR A 30 0.50 10.78 -12.86
CA TYR A 30 1.83 10.77 -12.24
C TYR A 30 2.69 9.61 -12.75
N ARG A 31 3.98 9.86 -12.98
CA ARG A 31 5.02 8.89 -13.36
C ARG A 31 6.31 9.22 -12.60
N GLY A 32 7.10 8.19 -12.29
CA GLY A 32 8.30 8.30 -11.44
C GLY A 32 8.09 7.76 -10.03
N ASP A 33 9.05 8.02 -9.15
CA ASP A 33 9.11 7.43 -7.81
C ASP A 33 8.04 7.98 -6.87
N ILE A 34 7.27 7.08 -6.26
CA ILE A 34 6.25 7.44 -5.28
C ILE A 34 6.53 6.76 -3.95
N LEU A 35 6.33 7.48 -2.85
CA LEU A 35 6.41 6.91 -1.52
C LEU A 35 5.19 6.03 -1.23
N ILE A 36 5.41 4.86 -0.66
CA ILE A 36 4.35 3.98 -0.15
C ILE A 36 4.17 4.26 1.34
N CYS A 37 2.95 4.61 1.75
CA CYS A 37 2.59 4.76 3.16
C CYS A 37 1.65 3.62 3.57
N ALA A 38 2.08 2.76 4.49
CA ALA A 38 1.20 1.74 5.05
C ALA A 38 0.04 2.39 5.80
N SER A 39 -1.20 2.08 5.42
CA SER A 39 -2.38 2.57 6.12
C SER A 39 -2.49 1.94 7.52
N LYS A 40 -3.09 2.67 8.46
CA LYS A 40 -3.42 2.12 9.78
C LYS A 40 -4.26 0.83 9.63
N PRO A 41 -3.92 -0.26 10.34
CA PRO A 41 -4.72 -1.47 10.34
C PRO A 41 -6.15 -1.16 10.82
N THR A 42 -7.15 -1.64 10.09
CA THR A 42 -8.56 -1.52 10.48
C THR A 42 -9.05 -2.71 11.29
N GLY A 43 -8.22 -3.76 11.46
CA GLY A 43 -8.52 -4.93 12.27
C GLY A 43 -8.24 -4.71 13.76
N ARG A 44 -8.89 -5.49 14.63
CA ARG A 44 -8.60 -5.54 16.06
C ARG A 44 -7.21 -6.15 16.25
N ALA A 45 -6.35 -5.51 17.04
CA ALA A 45 -5.06 -6.09 17.38
C ALA A 45 -5.30 -7.39 18.16
N VAL A 46 -4.83 -8.51 17.61
CA VAL A 46 -4.77 -9.78 18.34
C VAL A 46 -3.32 -9.89 18.82
N ALA A 47 -3.10 -9.69 20.12
CA ALA A 47 -1.83 -10.03 20.75
C ALA A 47 -1.78 -11.55 20.88
N ILE A 48 -0.77 -12.16 20.28
CA ILE A 48 -0.45 -13.57 20.50
C ILE A 48 0.67 -13.55 21.55
N ALA A 49 0.40 -14.15 22.71
CA ALA A 49 1.35 -14.27 23.82
C ALA A 49 2.44 -15.30 23.51
#